data_AF-A0A354C526-F1
#
_entry.id   AF-A0A354C526-F1
#
_cell.length_a   1.000
_cell.length_b   1.000
_cell.length_c   1.000
_cell.angle_alpha   90.00
_cell.angle_beta   90.00
_cell.angle_gamma   90.00
#
_symmetry.space_group_name_H-M   'P 1'
#
loop_
_entity.id
_entity.type
_entity.pdbx_description
1 polymer ?
#
loop_
_entity_poly.entity_id
_entity_poly.type
_entity_poly.pdbx_seq_one_letter_code
_entity_poly.pdbx_strand_id
1 'polypeptide(L)'
;IAEWGCCLEMTYDDFIHLCQPDAQKSCGACCGLYNYTDSTKESLVTRLRARTDRFLKTVTCPDDLPEFSEMVIISENQTKRYEGIYCCEYLGFIDNAEKKSVVFSIRSGMVA
;
A
#
# COMPACT_ATOMS: atom_id res chain seq x y z
N ILE A 1 25.87 -16.18 9.13
CA ILE A 1 25.71 -15.43 7.86
C ILE A 1 24.39 -15.94 7.26
N ALA A 2 23.23 -15.30 7.42
CA ALA A 2 22.94 -13.88 7.57
C ALA A 2 22.03 -13.59 8.77
N GLU A 3 22.44 -12.62 9.57
CA GLU A 3 21.62 -11.92 10.56
C GLU A 3 20.85 -10.83 9.80
N TRP A 4 19.58 -11.07 9.46
CA TRP A 4 18.71 -10.03 8.93
C TRP A 4 18.12 -9.27 10.12
N GLY A 5 18.94 -8.37 10.66
CA GLY A 5 18.54 -7.42 11.70
C GLY A 5 17.69 -6.31 11.08
N CYS A 6 16.42 -6.28 11.46
CA CYS A 6 15.35 -5.36 11.03
C CYS A 6 15.69 -3.84 11.08
N CYS A 7 16.76 -3.39 11.75
CA CYS A 7 16.97 -1.94 12.00
C CYS A 7 18.44 -1.53 12.23
N LEU A 8 19.41 -1.88 11.38
CA LEU A 8 20.77 -1.30 11.51
C LEU A 8 21.08 -0.33 10.35
N GLU A 9 21.00 0.96 10.70
CA GLU A 9 21.38 2.16 9.94
C GLU A 9 20.51 2.56 8.73
N MET A 10 19.23 2.87 8.98
CA MET A 10 18.49 3.79 8.09
C MET A 10 18.59 5.21 8.62
N THR A 11 19.19 6.11 7.83
CA THR A 11 19.34 7.51 8.20
C THR A 11 18.01 8.27 8.01
N TYR A 12 17.86 9.41 8.70
CA TYR A 12 16.62 10.17 8.90
C TYR A 12 15.90 10.65 7.60
N ASP A 13 16.44 10.37 6.42
CA ASP A 13 15.97 10.83 5.11
C ASP A 13 15.47 9.72 4.16
N ASP A 14 15.44 8.45 4.58
CA ASP A 14 14.96 7.35 3.71
C ASP A 14 13.42 7.27 3.68
N PHE A 15 12.80 8.29 3.06
CA PHE A 15 11.38 8.29 2.74
C PHE A 15 11.15 7.53 1.45
N ILE A 16 10.50 6.36 1.53
CA ILE A 16 10.07 5.64 0.33
C ILE A 16 8.82 6.32 -0.22
N HIS A 17 9.02 7.13 -1.26
CA HIS A 17 7.94 7.70 -2.07
C HIS A 17 7.41 6.64 -3.04
N LEU A 18 6.44 5.83 -2.62
CA LEU A 18 5.64 5.03 -3.57
C LEU A 18 4.63 5.94 -4.28
N CYS A 19 4.47 5.78 -5.61
CA CYS A 19 3.60 6.47 -6.58
C CYS A 19 2.71 7.67 -6.14
N GLN A 20 3.27 8.60 -5.36
CA GLN A 20 2.64 9.84 -4.92
C GLN A 20 3.52 11.00 -5.40
N PRO A 21 3.14 11.72 -6.47
CA PRO A 21 3.94 12.83 -6.96
C PRO A 21 4.01 13.99 -5.96
N ASP A 22 3.05 14.11 -5.05
CA ASP A 22 3.07 14.98 -3.88
C ASP A 22 2.06 14.53 -2.82
N ALA A 23 2.02 15.22 -1.67
CA ALA A 23 1.14 14.91 -0.54
C ALA A 23 -0.37 15.20 -0.78
N GLN A 24 -0.75 15.72 -1.95
CA GLN A 24 -2.13 16.11 -2.29
C GLN A 24 -2.70 15.31 -3.47
N LYS A 25 -1.86 14.70 -4.31
CA LYS A 25 -2.27 13.97 -5.51
C LYS A 25 -2.19 12.47 -5.29
N SER A 26 -3.35 11.83 -5.25
CA SER A 26 -3.43 10.39 -5.07
C SER A 26 -4.78 9.85 -5.53
N CYS A 27 -4.82 9.25 -6.71
CA CYS A 27 -6.03 8.60 -7.20
C CYS A 27 -5.90 7.08 -7.23
N GLY A 28 -4.70 6.54 -7.03
CA GLY A 28 -4.42 5.11 -7.26
C GLY A 28 -4.71 4.63 -8.70
N ALA A 29 -5.10 5.52 -9.62
CA ALA A 29 -5.54 5.16 -10.96
C ALA A 29 -4.39 4.58 -11.79
N CYS A 30 -3.20 5.20 -11.74
CA CYS A 30 -1.99 4.67 -12.36
C CYS A 30 -1.48 3.38 -11.68
N CYS A 31 -1.92 3.12 -10.45
CA CYS A 31 -1.59 1.92 -9.68
C CYS A 31 -2.64 0.81 -9.83
N GLY A 32 -3.64 1.01 -10.70
CA GLY A 32 -4.64 -0.01 -11.02
C GLY A 32 -5.85 -0.10 -10.11
N LEU A 33 -6.18 0.95 -9.36
CA LEU A 33 -7.37 0.96 -8.48
C LEU A 33 -8.64 0.50 -9.20
N TYR A 34 -8.83 0.90 -10.46
CA TYR A 34 -10.01 0.55 -11.26
C TYR A 34 -9.84 -0.72 -12.12
N ASN A 35 -8.69 -1.39 -12.03
CA ASN A 35 -8.42 -2.58 -12.83
C ASN A 35 -8.96 -3.87 -12.20
N TYR A 36 -9.40 -3.84 -10.95
CA TYR A 36 -10.14 -4.96 -10.37
C TYR A 36 -11.48 -5.14 -11.10
N THR A 37 -11.84 -6.40 -11.38
CA THR A 37 -13.10 -6.75 -12.05
C THR A 37 -14.31 -6.16 -11.33
N ASP A 38 -14.32 -6.25 -10.01
CA ASP A 38 -15.21 -5.49 -9.16
C ASP A 38 -14.54 -4.17 -8.74
N SER A 39 -15.02 -3.07 -9.32
CA SER A 39 -14.57 -1.71 -9.02
C SER A 39 -15.73 -0.80 -8.61
N THR A 40 -16.81 -1.37 -8.08
CA THR A 40 -17.85 -0.54 -7.47
C THR A 40 -17.24 0.31 -6.35
N LYS A 41 -17.84 1.46 -6.06
CA LYS A 41 -17.29 2.37 -5.05
C LYS A 41 -17.18 1.66 -3.70
N GLU A 42 -18.20 0.88 -3.35
CA GLU A 42 -18.30 0.12 -2.12
C GLU A 42 -17.19 -0.93 -2.01
N SER A 43 -16.95 -1.70 -3.08
CA SER A 43 -15.88 -2.71 -3.11
C SER A 43 -14.49 -2.10 -3.05
N LEU A 44 -14.28 -0.97 -3.73
CA LEU A 44 -13.00 -0.24 -3.66
C LEU A 44 -12.75 0.31 -2.26
N VAL A 45 -13.73 0.96 -1.63
CA VAL A 45 -13.60 1.48 -0.26
C VAL A 45 -13.31 0.34 0.73
N THR A 46 -14.04 -0.78 0.61
CA THR A 46 -13.83 -1.95 1.48
C THR A 46 -12.42 -2.51 1.34
N ARG A 47 -11.93 -2.66 0.11
CA ARG A 47 -10.57 -3.14 -0.17
C ARG A 47 -9.51 -2.18 0.41
N LEU A 48 -9.65 -0.89 0.13
CA LEU A 48 -8.70 0.12 0.59
C LEU A 48 -8.65 0.22 2.12
N ARG A 49 -9.80 0.16 2.80
CA ARG A 49 -9.88 0.16 4.27
C ARG A 49 -9.18 -1.06 4.84
N ALA A 50 -9.49 -2.26 4.33
CA ALA A 50 -8.88 -3.50 4.80
C ALA A 50 -7.35 -3.50 4.63
N ARG A 51 -6.84 -3.00 3.50
CA ARG A 51 -5.39 -2.87 3.29
C ARG A 51 -4.76 -1.85 4.22
N THR A 52 -5.43 -0.72 4.46
CA THR A 52 -4.93 0.34 5.35
C THR A 52 -4.78 -0.18 6.77
N ASP A 53 -5.81 -0.86 7.27
CA ASP A 53 -5.81 -1.45 8.60
C ASP A 53 -4.73 -2.52 8.75
N ARG A 54 -4.49 -3.34 7.72
CA ARG A 54 -3.42 -4.34 7.73
C ARG A 54 -2.05 -3.67 7.73
N PHE A 55 -1.83 -2.73 6.81
CA PHE A 55 -0.54 -2.05 6.64
C PHE A 55 -0.10 -1.39 7.95
N LEU A 56 -1.00 -0.65 8.60
CA LEU A 56 -0.73 0.01 9.88
C LEU A 56 -0.44 -0.97 11.03
N LYS A 57 -0.85 -2.23 10.92
CA LYS A 57 -0.64 -3.26 11.95
C LYS A 57 0.61 -4.10 11.71
N THR A 58 1.01 -4.29 10.45
CA THR A 58 2.03 -5.28 10.06
C THR A 58 3.30 -4.67 9.47
N VAL A 59 3.26 -3.41 9.00
CA VAL A 59 4.42 -2.76 8.38
C VAL A 59 4.99 -1.71 9.31
N THR A 60 6.17 -1.97 9.82
CA THR A 60 6.93 -1.08 10.72
C THR A 60 8.19 -0.53 10.05
N CYS A 61 8.74 -1.27 9.10
CA CYS A 61 9.92 -0.92 8.33
C CYS A 61 9.77 -1.37 6.86
N PRO A 62 10.64 -0.89 5.94
CA PRO A 62 10.62 -1.32 4.54
C PRO A 62 10.78 -2.82 4.32
N ASP A 63 11.50 -3.51 5.21
CA ASP A 63 11.73 -4.95 5.10
C ASP A 63 10.43 -5.77 5.29
N ASP A 64 9.37 -5.16 5.85
CA ASP A 64 8.05 -5.80 6.01
C ASP A 64 7.21 -5.73 4.72
N LEU A 65 7.61 -4.92 3.72
CA LEU A 65 6.83 -4.71 2.48
C LEU A 65 6.64 -5.99 1.65
N PRO A 66 7.66 -6.85 1.44
CA PRO A 66 7.48 -8.09 0.68
C PRO A 66 6.42 -9.01 1.31
N GLU A 67 6.45 -9.17 2.63
CA GLU A 67 5.48 -9.99 3.37
C GLU A 67 4.08 -9.39 3.26
N PHE A 68 3.96 -8.06 3.41
CA PHE A 68 2.68 -7.37 3.22
C PHE A 68 2.11 -7.58 1.82
N SER A 69 2.94 -7.50 0.78
CA SER A 69 2.51 -7.72 -0.60
C SER A 69 1.96 -9.13 -0.82
N GLU A 70 2.73 -10.14 -0.38
CA GLU A 70 2.33 -11.53 -0.49
C GLU A 70 0.99 -11.78 0.23
N MET A 71 0.83 -11.25 1.44
CA MET A 71 -0.44 -11.34 2.18
C MET A 71 -1.63 -10.76 1.40
N VAL A 72 -1.47 -9.58 0.77
CA VAL A 72 -2.54 -8.94 -0.01
C VAL A 72 -2.85 -9.72 -1.29
N ILE A 73 -1.83 -10.22 -1.99
CA ILE A 73 -2.01 -11.00 -3.21
C ILE A 73 -2.77 -12.31 -2.92
N ILE A 74 -2.43 -13.00 -1.83
CA ILE A 74 -3.06 -14.26 -1.45
C ILE A 74 -4.48 -14.07 -0.90
N SER A 75 -4.71 -13.00 -0.12
CA SER A 75 -5.98 -12.81 0.60
C SER A 75 -7.09 -12.14 -0.23
N GLU A 76 -6.77 -11.61 -1.41
CA GLU A 76 -7.72 -10.83 -2.20
C GLU A 76 -7.91 -11.37 -3.61
N ASN A 77 -9.09 -11.17 -4.17
CA ASN A 77 -9.34 -11.44 -5.58
C ASN A 77 -8.57 -10.42 -6.45
N GLN A 78 -7.59 -10.94 -7.21
CA GLN A 78 -6.72 -10.21 -8.14
C GLN A 78 -7.21 -10.22 -9.59
N THR A 79 -8.41 -10.73 -9.89
CA THR A 79 -8.93 -10.80 -11.26
C THR A 79 -9.01 -9.41 -11.88
N LYS A 80 -8.24 -9.25 -12.96
CA LYS A 80 -8.07 -8.00 -13.69
C LYS A 80 -9.15 -7.82 -14.76
N ARG A 81 -9.45 -6.57 -15.08
CA ARG A 81 -10.20 -6.19 -16.29
C ARG A 81 -9.30 -6.11 -17.51
N TYR A 82 -8.07 -5.64 -17.31
CA TYR A 82 -7.07 -5.49 -18.36
C TYR A 82 -5.77 -6.14 -17.91
N GLU A 83 -5.32 -7.15 -18.66
CA GLU A 83 -4.12 -7.94 -18.31
C GLU A 83 -2.84 -7.09 -18.24
N GLY A 84 -2.72 -6.10 -19.14
CA GLY A 84 -1.56 -5.21 -19.21
C GLY A 84 -1.50 -4.14 -18.12
N ILE A 85 -2.50 -4.06 -17.24
CA ILE A 85 -2.53 -3.10 -16.14
C ILE A 85 -2.30 -3.86 -14.83
N TYR A 86 -1.38 -3.37 -14.01
CA TYR A 86 -1.10 -3.97 -12.70
C TYR A 86 -2.16 -3.59 -11.66
N CYS A 87 -2.37 -4.42 -10.64
CA CYS A 87 -3.26 -4.17 -9.51
C CYS A 87 -2.41 -4.03 -8.25
N CYS A 88 -2.01 -2.80 -7.90
CA CYS A 88 -1.08 -2.58 -6.80
C CYS A 88 -1.69 -3.00 -5.46
N GLU A 89 -0.94 -3.82 -4.73
CA GLU A 89 -1.21 -4.35 -3.39
C GLU A 89 -1.08 -3.30 -2.29
N TYR A 90 -0.21 -2.31 -2.50
CA TYR A 90 0.11 -1.26 -1.55
C TYR A 90 -0.87 -0.08 -1.58
N LEU A 91 -1.98 -0.19 -2.32
CA LEU A 91 -3.02 0.83 -2.35
C LEU A 91 -3.89 0.79 -1.09
N GLY A 92 -4.05 1.93 -0.41
CA GLY A 92 -4.97 2.16 0.70
C GLY A 92 -5.34 3.63 0.87
N PHE A 93 -5.81 4.03 2.05
CA PHE A 93 -6.12 5.42 2.40
C PHE A 93 -4.93 6.09 3.10
N ILE A 94 -4.72 7.39 2.86
CA ILE A 94 -3.78 8.24 3.64
C ILE A 94 -4.46 9.09 4.70
N ASP A 95 -5.77 9.28 4.56
CA ASP A 95 -6.53 10.10 5.48
C ASP A 95 -7.52 9.27 6.27
N ASN A 96 -7.66 9.60 7.55
CA ASN A 96 -8.68 9.02 8.42
C ASN A 96 -10.10 9.35 7.94
N ALA A 97 -10.24 10.32 7.03
CA ALA A 97 -11.51 10.69 6.40
C ALA A 97 -11.90 9.75 5.25
N GLU A 98 -11.01 8.86 4.80
CA GLU A 98 -11.19 7.94 3.67
C GLU A 98 -11.63 8.63 2.37
N LYS A 99 -11.15 9.86 2.17
CA LYS A 99 -11.43 10.66 0.97
C LYS A 99 -10.28 10.61 -0.03
N LYS A 100 -9.10 10.17 0.40
CA LYS A 100 -7.89 10.13 -0.42
C LYS A 100 -7.24 8.75 -0.36
N SER A 101 -7.21 8.06 -1.50
CA SER A 101 -6.53 6.79 -1.66
C SER A 101 -5.16 6.94 -2.32
N VAL A 102 -4.13 6.34 -1.73
CA VAL A 102 -2.73 6.36 -2.18
C VAL A 102 -2.14 4.97 -2.20
N VAL A 103 -0.93 4.86 -2.76
CA VAL A 103 0.01 3.83 -2.32
C VAL A 103 0.55 4.20 -0.94
N PHE A 104 0.59 3.26 0.01
CA PHE A 104 1.14 3.49 1.34
C PHE A 104 2.56 4.07 1.26
N SER A 105 2.89 4.93 2.20
CA SER A 105 4.24 5.47 2.34
C SER A 105 4.75 5.11 3.73
N ILE A 106 5.97 4.58 3.81
CA ILE A 106 6.65 4.36 5.08
C ILE A 106 7.43 5.64 5.40
N ARG A 107 6.99 6.35 6.44
CA ARG A 107 7.80 7.39 7.08
C ARG A 107 8.64 6.74 8.17
N SER A 108 9.95 6.96 8.15
CA SER A 108 10.80 6.74 9.32
C SER A 108 10.14 7.39 10.54
N GLY A 109 9.78 6.59 11.54
CA GLY A 109 9.18 7.07 12.79
C GLY A 109 7.65 7.00 12.91
N MET A 110 6.92 6.34 12.01
CA MET A 110 5.51 6.00 12.24
C MET A 110 5.38 4.67 13.02
N VAL A 111 6.11 4.58 14.13
CA VAL A 111 5.74 3.71 15.26
C VAL A 111 4.66 4.46 16.03
N ALA A 112 3.50 3.82 16.20
CA ALA A 112 2.48 4.29 17.13
C ALA A 112 3.03 4.43 18.55
#